data_AF-A0AA91JR36-F1
#
_entry.id   AF-A0AA91JR36-F1
#
_cell.length_a   1.000
_cell.length_b   1.000
_cell.length_c   1.000
_cell.angle_alpha   90.00
_cell.angle_beta   90.00
_cell.angle_gamma   90.00
#
_symmetry.space_group_name_H-M   'P 1'
#
loop_
_entity.id
_entity.type
_entity.pdbx_description
1 polymer ?
#
loop_
_entity_poly.entity_id
_entity_poly.type
_entity_poly.pdbx_seq_one_letter_code
_entity_poly.pdbx_strand_id
1 'polypeptide(L)' 'MTTKELLIQEIETLPPELLKEALNFIREIKTSYTEKQSNKNNLRGSTAEDLLEFAGNWEGDDIKECLQLVHDTRMPLEF' A
#
# COMPACT_ATOMS: atom_id res chain seq x y z
N MET A 1 -13.64 18.31 26.31
CA MET A 1 -14.26 17.40 25.34
C MET A 1 -13.21 16.48 24.76
N THR A 2 -13.56 15.22 24.54
CA THR A 2 -12.73 14.26 23.80
C THR A 2 -12.97 14.42 22.30
N THR A 3 -11.99 14.04 21.47
CA THR A 3 -12.12 14.08 20.00
C THR A 3 -13.32 13.27 19.50
N LYS A 4 -13.69 12.21 20.24
CA LYS A 4 -14.87 11.39 19.98
C LYS A 4 -16.17 12.16 20.18
N GLU A 5 -16.26 12.96 21.25
CA GLU A 5 -17.45 13.79 21.52
C GLU A 5 -17.65 14.86 20.45
N LEU A 6 -16.56 15.51 20.00
CA LEU A 6 -16.62 16.49 18.92
C LEU A 6 -17.12 15.86 17.60
N LEU A 7 -16.66 14.65 17.28
CA LEU A 7 -17.10 13.92 16.09
C LEU A 7 -18.59 13.58 16.14
N ILE A 8 -19.11 13.17 17.30
CA ILE A 8 -20.53 12.85 17.47
C ILE A 8 -21.38 14.10 17.27
N GLN A 9 -20.98 15.21 17.88
CA GLN A 9 -21.70 16.49 17.74
C GLN A 9 -21.76 16.94 16.27
N GLU A 10 -20.66 16.82 15.53
CA GLU A 10 -20.61 17.23 14.12
C GLU A 10 -21.54 16.35 13.24
N ILE A 11 -21.59 15.04 13.52
CA ILE A 11 -22.46 14.09 12.82
C ILE A 11 -23.94 14.40 13.08
N GLU A 12 -24.30 14.81 14.30
CA GLU A 12 -25.69 15.16 14.64
C GLU A 12 -26.17 16.44 13.93
N THR A 13 -25.25 17.37 13.63
CA THR A 13 -25.57 18.62 12.93
C THR A 13 -25.50 18.51 11.40
N LEU A 14 -25.03 17.38 10.87
CA LEU A 14 -24.73 17.23 9.45
C LEU A 14 -25.99 16.93 8.61
N PRO A 15 -26.15 17.54 7.42
CA PRO A 15 -27.21 17.19 6.49
C PRO A 15 -27.19 15.71 6.07
N PRO A 16 -28.37 15.07 5.88
CA PRO A 16 -28.45 13.64 5.58
C PRO A 16 -27.79 13.24 4.25
N GLU A 17 -27.64 14.18 3.33
CA GLU A 17 -26.94 14.01 2.06
C GLU A 17 -25.44 13.77 2.25
N LEU A 18 -24.83 14.48 3.22
CA LEU A 18 -23.41 14.43 3.53
C LEU A 18 -23.05 13.31 4.50
N LEU A 19 -24.03 12.76 5.25
CA LEU A 19 -23.80 11.63 6.15
C LEU A 19 -23.25 10.39 5.43
N LYS A 20 -23.67 10.16 4.18
CA LYS A 20 -23.15 9.04 3.37
C LYS A 20 -21.67 9.25 3.02
N GLU A 21 -21.31 10.47 2.64
CA GLU A 21 -19.93 10.83 2.29
C GLU A 21 -19.03 10.75 3.52
N ALA A 22 -19.47 11.29 4.67
CA ALA A 22 -18.76 11.18 5.94
C ALA A 22 -18.54 9.72 6.36
N LEU A 23 -19.56 8.86 6.19
CA LEU A 23 -19.43 7.43 6.50
C LEU A 23 -18.40 6.74 5.59
N ASN A 24 -18.36 7.09 4.31
CA ASN A 24 -17.37 6.55 3.38
C ASN A 24 -15.95 6.95 3.79
N PHE A 25 -15.72 8.23 4.09
CA PHE A 25 -14.42 8.70 4.58
C PHE A 25 -13.97 7.99 5.87
N ILE A 26 -14.87 7.81 6.84
CA ILE A 26 -14.54 7.08 8.07
C ILE A 26 -14.15 5.63 7.77
N ARG A 27 -14.82 4.99 6.80
CA ARG A 27 -14.47 3.63 6.36
C ARG A 27 -13.11 3.60 5.67
N GLU A 28 -12.81 4.54 4.80
CA GLU A 28 -11.50 4.66 4.14
C GLU A 28 -10.36 4.82 5.16
N ILE A 29 -10.56 5.67 6.18
CA ILE A 29 -9.59 5.84 7.26
C ILE A 29 -9.34 4.51 7.99
N LYS A 30 -10.41 3.77 8.30
CA LYS A 30 -10.29 2.44 8.95
C LYS A 30 -9.55 1.44 8.05
N THR A 31 -9.94 1.34 6.78
CA THR A 31 -9.30 0.44 5.81
C THR A 31 -7.81 0.77 5.69
N SER A 32 -7.46 2.04 5.50
CA SER A 32 -6.08 2.50 5.40
C SER A 32 -5.27 2.22 6.67
N TYR A 33 -5.88 2.34 7.84
CA TYR A 33 -5.23 2.01 9.11
C TYR A 33 -4.96 0.50 9.22
N THR A 34 -5.94 -0.34 8.87
CA THR A 34 -5.79 -1.79 8.84
C THR A 34 -4.74 -2.22 7.82
N GLU A 35 -4.73 -1.63 6.63
CA GLU A 35 -3.73 -1.87 5.59
C GLU A 35 -2.32 -1.47 6.04
N LYS A 36 -2.16 -0.34 6.74
CA LYS A 36 -0.86 0.05 7.31
C LYS A 36 -0.42 -0.89 8.44
N GLN A 37 -1.35 -1.48 9.17
CA GLN A 37 -1.02 -2.49 10.18
C GLN A 37 -0.67 -3.84 9.56
N SER A 38 -1.26 -4.22 8.42
CA SER A 38 -0.94 -5.45 7.70
C SER A 38 0.30 -5.32 6.80
N ASN A 39 0.49 -4.19 6.13
CA ASN A 39 1.70 -3.83 5.39
C ASN A 39 2.80 -3.27 6.31
N LYS A 40 3.18 -4.05 7.33
CA LYS A 40 4.49 -3.89 7.98
C LYS A 40 5.65 -4.28 7.07
N ASN A 41 5.39 -4.69 5.83
CA ASN A 41 6.40 -4.89 4.80
C ASN A 41 6.78 -3.53 4.21
N ASN A 42 7.49 -2.74 5.02
CA ASN A 42 8.08 -1.45 4.65
C ASN A 42 9.25 -1.68 3.67
N LEU A 43 8.95 -1.88 2.38
CA LEU A 43 9.99 -1.79 1.34
C LEU A 43 10.08 -0.39 0.71
N ARG A 44 9.23 0.55 1.15
CA ARG A 44 9.29 1.93 0.69
C ARG A 44 10.38 2.69 1.46
N GLY A 45 11.59 2.68 0.91
CA GLY A 45 12.80 3.25 1.54
C GLY A 45 13.78 2.21 2.07
N SER A 46 13.56 0.92 1.78
CA SER A 46 14.49 -0.15 2.14
C SER A 46 15.79 -0.05 1.35
N THR A 47 16.89 -0.31 2.03
CA THR A 47 18.21 -0.50 1.43
C THR A 47 18.33 -1.92 0.87
N ALA A 48 19.36 -2.16 0.06
CA ALA A 48 19.66 -3.51 -0.43
C ALA A 48 19.94 -4.51 0.71
N GLU A 49 20.32 -4.02 1.88
CA GLU A 49 20.59 -4.84 3.07
C GLU A 49 19.30 -5.39 3.69
N ASP A 50 18.21 -4.63 3.67
CA ASP A 50 16.89 -5.08 4.15
C ASP A 50 16.29 -6.20 3.29
N LEU A 51 16.75 -6.34 2.04
CA LEU A 51 16.35 -7.44 1.16
C LEU A 51 16.99 -8.79 1.54
N LEU A 52 18.05 -8.77 2.34
CA LEU A 52 18.73 -9.99 2.79
C LEU A 52 17.89 -10.81 3.77
N GLU A 53 16.94 -10.19 4.48
CA GLU A 53 16.00 -10.90 5.36
C GLU A 53 15.14 -11.92 4.59
N PHE A 54 14.99 -11.72 3.28
CA PHE A 54 14.22 -12.60 2.41
C PHE A 54 15.10 -13.63 1.70
N ALA A 55 16.43 -13.53 1.76
CA ALA A 55 17.34 -14.40 1.03
C ALA A 55 17.18 -15.87 1.44
N GLY A 56 17.07 -16.76 0.46
CA GLY A 56 16.85 -18.20 0.68
C GLY A 56 15.38 -18.63 0.76
N ASN A 57 14.44 -17.68 0.83
CA ASN A 57 13.00 -17.94 0.78
C ASN A 57 12.35 -17.43 -0.51
N TRP A 58 13.16 -17.15 -1.53
CA TRP A 58 12.69 -16.69 -2.83
C TRP A 58 12.14 -17.88 -3.60
N GLU A 59 10.85 -17.83 -3.91
CA GLU A 59 10.17 -18.82 -4.75
C GLU A 59 9.80 -18.16 -6.08
N GLY A 60 10.12 -18.85 -7.18
CA GLY A 60 9.86 -18.41 -8.54
C GLY A 60 10.54 -19.36 -9.53
N ASP A 61 9.78 -19.84 -10.51
CA ASP A 61 10.25 -20.69 -11.61
C ASP A 61 10.43 -19.92 -12.93
N ASP A 62 10.21 -18.61 -12.88
CA ASP A 62 10.13 -17.66 -13.98
C ASP A 62 11.49 -17.07 -14.40
N ILE A 63 12.61 -17.55 -13.84
CA ILE A 63 13.96 -17.06 -14.17
C ILE A 63 14.24 -17.06 -15.68
N LYS A 64 13.74 -18.07 -16.40
CA LYS A 64 13.90 -18.19 -17.86
C LYS A 64 13.09 -17.14 -18.62
N GLU A 65 11.87 -16.87 -18.15
CA GLU A 65 10.99 -15.86 -18.74
C GLU A 65 11.55 -14.46 -18.53
N CYS A 66 12.02 -14.16 -17.31
CA CYS A 66 12.71 -12.91 -16.99
C CYS A 66 13.96 -12.70 -17.85
N LEU A 67 14.80 -13.73 -18.03
CA LEU A 67 15.99 -13.65 -18.88
C LEU A 67 15.65 -13.42 -20.35
N GLN A 68 14.61 -14.07 -20.85
CA GLN A 68 14.14 -13.88 -22.23
C GLN A 68 13.63 -12.46 -22.45
N LEU A 69 12.84 -11.92 -21.51
CA LEU A 69 12.35 -10.54 -21.57
C LEU A 69 13.50 -9.52 -21.63
N VAL A 70 14.54 -9.69 -20.81
CA VAL A 70 15.73 -8.82 -20.85
C VAL A 70 16.45 -8.94 -22.19
N HIS A 71 16.57 -10.15 -22.74
CA HIS A 71 17.21 -10.35 -24.04
C HIS A 71 16.42 -9.71 -25.19
N ASP A 72 15.09 -9.73 -25.11
CA ASP A 72 14.22 -9.18 -26.15
C ASP A 72 14.10 -7.65 -26.08
N THR A 73 14.23 -7.08 -24.88
CA THR A 73 14.07 -5.64 -24.64
C THR A 73 15.39 -4.87 -24.58
N ARG A 74 16.54 -5.55 -24.52
CA ARG A 74 17.84 -4.86 -24.50
C ARG A 74 18.05 -4.06 -25.78
N MET A 75 18.52 -2.84 -25.63
CA MET A 75 18.94 -2.04 -26.78
C MET A 75 20.23 -2.62 -27.38
N PRO A 76 20.35 -2.71 -28.72
CA PRO A 76 21.59 -3.10 -29.35
C PRO A 76 22.68 -2.07 -29.02
N LEU A 77 23.90 -2.56 -28.76
CA LEU A 77 25.06 -1.69 -28.66
C LEU A 77 25.41 -1.18 -30.06
N GLU A 78 25.35 0.14 -30.24
CA GLU A 78 25.95 0.82 -31.38
C GLU A 78 27.45 1.02 -31.07
N PHE A 79 28.33 0.56 -31.95
CA PHE A 79 29.79 0.74 -31.86
C PHE A 79 30.27 1.76 -32.88
#